data_AF-A0A7W8HWT0-F1
#
_entry.id   AF-A0A7W8HWT0-F1
#
_cell.length_a   1.000
_cell.length_b   1.000
_cell.length_c   1.000
_cell.angle_alpha   90.00
_cell.angle_beta   90.00
_cell.angle_gamma   90.00
#
_symmetry.space_group_name_H-M   'P 1'
#
loop_
_entity.id
_entity.type
_entity.pdbx_description
1 polymer ?
#
loop_
_entity_poly.entity_id
_entity_poly.type
_entity_poly.pdbx_seq_one_letter_code
_entity_poly.pdbx_strand_id
1 'polypeptide(L)'
;MKMTIFTALSVAMLGAAVPVHAGDMTLSAPGATQAEACSTARQRIQSRYEDRYTRVTRMSPCDCSPRRNSAGRVYGYVCEIKFTYERRE
;
A
#
# COMPACT_ATOMS: atom_id res chain seq x y z
N MET A 1 31.49 20.43 -51.83
CA MET A 1 31.16 20.02 -50.45
C MET A 1 29.65 19.86 -50.36
N LYS A 2 29.17 18.63 -50.17
CA LYS A 2 27.73 18.29 -50.19
C LYS A 2 27.31 18.03 -48.74
N MET A 3 26.56 18.95 -48.15
CA MET A 3 26.08 18.86 -46.77
C MET A 3 24.79 18.04 -46.74
N THR A 4 24.85 16.85 -46.14
CA THR A 4 23.72 15.95 -45.96
C THR A 4 22.97 16.35 -44.69
N ILE A 5 21.78 16.90 -44.84
CA ILE A 5 20.89 17.25 -43.73
C ILE A 5 20.13 15.97 -43.35
N PHE A 6 20.42 15.42 -42.17
CA PHE A 6 19.65 14.36 -41.56
C PHE A 6 18.53 14.98 -40.73
N THR A 7 17.30 14.94 -41.24
CA THR A 7 16.08 15.26 -40.51
C THR A 7 15.76 14.12 -39.54
N ALA A 8 16.06 14.32 -38.26
CA ALA A 8 15.66 13.39 -37.21
C ALA A 8 14.14 13.57 -36.95
N LEU A 9 13.34 12.57 -37.33
CA LEU A 9 11.95 12.46 -36.91
C LEU A 9 11.90 12.21 -35.40
N SER A 10 11.49 13.22 -34.62
CA SER A 10 11.12 13.04 -33.22
C SER A 10 9.78 12.33 -33.15
N VAL A 11 9.79 11.03 -32.83
CA VAL A 11 8.57 10.29 -32.45
C VAL A 11 8.20 10.74 -31.04
N ALA A 12 7.27 11.68 -30.94
CA ALA A 12 6.58 11.99 -29.69
C ALA A 12 5.75 10.75 -29.30
N MET A 13 6.31 9.89 -28.46
CA MET A 13 5.54 8.84 -27.80
C MET A 13 4.58 9.54 -26.82
N LEU A 14 3.37 9.84 -27.28
CA LEU A 14 2.22 10.13 -26.42
C LEU A 14 1.91 8.86 -25.64
N GLY A 15 2.61 8.66 -24.51
CA GLY A 15 2.24 7.66 -23.53
C GLY A 15 0.89 8.06 -22.95
N ALA A 16 -0.19 7.42 -23.44
CA ALA A 16 -1.48 7.50 -22.78
C ALA A 16 -1.27 7.12 -21.32
N ALA A 17 -1.48 8.08 -20.41
CA ALA A 17 -1.38 7.84 -18.98
C ALA A 17 -2.48 6.84 -18.62
N VAL A 18 -2.08 5.58 -18.38
CA VAL A 18 -2.99 4.53 -17.88
C VAL A 18 -3.69 5.08 -16.63
N PRO A 19 -5.03 5.01 -16.54
CA PRO A 19 -5.74 5.54 -15.38
C PRO A 19 -5.26 4.84 -14.12
N VAL A 20 -4.84 5.65 -13.13
CA VAL A 20 -4.42 5.17 -11.81
C VAL A 20 -5.52 5.52 -10.82
N HIS A 21 -6.11 4.51 -10.21
CA HIS A 21 -7.09 4.67 -9.14
C HIS A 21 -6.38 4.64 -7.78
N ALA A 22 -6.51 5.70 -6.98
CA ALA A 22 -6.00 5.73 -5.62
C ALA A 22 -7.15 5.54 -4.62
N GLY A 23 -6.95 4.68 -3.61
CA GLY A 23 -7.92 4.41 -2.56
C GLY A 23 -7.30 4.38 -1.18
N ASP A 24 -7.98 4.98 -0.20
CA ASP A 24 -7.62 4.92 1.21
C ASP A 24 -8.41 3.81 1.90
N MET A 25 -7.70 2.96 2.65
CA MET A 25 -8.25 1.80 3.33
C MET A 25 -7.71 1.70 4.75
N THR A 26 -8.45 0.98 5.60
CA THR A 26 -8.02 0.63 6.95
C THR A 26 -8.12 -0.88 7.14
N LEU A 27 -7.11 -1.49 7.73
CA LEU A 27 -7.13 -2.92 8.05
C LEU A 27 -6.73 -3.14 9.50
N SER A 28 -7.48 -4.02 10.18
CA SER A 28 -7.22 -4.43 11.56
C SER A 28 -6.68 -5.86 11.62
N ALA A 29 -5.71 -6.13 12.49
CA ALA A 29 -5.31 -7.50 12.83
C ALA A 29 -5.10 -7.70 14.34
N PRO A 30 -5.50 -8.86 14.88
CA PRO A 30 -5.20 -9.22 16.26
C PRO A 30 -3.78 -9.82 16.38
N GLY A 31 -3.24 -9.80 17.60
CA GLY A 31 -1.99 -10.48 17.96
C GLY A 31 -1.85 -10.61 19.48
N ALA A 32 -0.96 -11.49 19.94
CA ALA A 32 -0.69 -11.63 21.38
C ALA A 32 0.08 -10.42 21.92
N THR A 33 0.91 -9.79 21.07
CA THR A 33 1.61 -8.53 21.36
C THR A 33 1.24 -7.42 20.37
N GLN A 34 1.55 -6.16 20.70
CA GLN A 34 1.36 -5.04 19.76
C GLN A 34 2.21 -5.22 18.49
N ALA A 35 3.47 -5.64 18.65
CA ALA A 35 4.38 -5.85 17.53
C ALA A 35 3.87 -6.95 16.58
N GLU A 36 3.35 -8.05 17.13
CA GLU A 36 2.77 -9.13 16.35
C GLU A 36 1.51 -8.66 15.60
N ALA A 37 0.56 -8.03 16.30
CA ALA A 37 -0.67 -7.53 15.70
C ALA A 37 -0.39 -6.55 14.55
N CYS A 38 0.54 -5.62 14.76
CA CYS A 38 0.98 -4.66 13.74
C CYS A 38 1.67 -5.36 12.56
N SER A 39 2.59 -6.29 12.81
CA SER A 39 3.27 -7.08 11.77
C SER A 39 2.27 -7.87 10.92
N THR A 40 1.31 -8.56 11.56
CA THR A 40 0.25 -9.31 10.88
C THR A 40 -0.64 -8.39 10.05
N ALA A 41 -1.01 -7.21 10.55
CA ALA A 41 -1.78 -6.23 9.79
C ALA A 41 -1.01 -5.79 8.52
N ARG A 42 0.29 -5.48 8.63
CA ARG A 42 1.12 -5.10 7.48
C ARG A 42 1.25 -6.22 6.45
N GLN A 43 1.52 -7.45 6.90
CA GLN A 43 1.61 -8.62 6.03
C GLN A 43 0.29 -8.87 5.27
N ARG A 44 -0.85 -8.73 5.96
CA ARG A 44 -2.17 -8.85 5.33
C ARG A 44 -2.41 -7.77 4.28
N ILE A 45 -1.98 -6.53 4.54
CA ILE A 45 -2.10 -5.42 3.57
C ILE A 45 -1.27 -5.73 2.33
N GLN A 46 0.01 -6.04 2.49
CA GLN A 46 0.90 -6.36 1.36
C GLN A 46 0.37 -7.56 0.56
N SER A 47 0.00 -8.65 1.23
CA SER A 47 -0.52 -9.85 0.57
C SER A 47 -1.83 -9.63 -0.20
N ARG A 48 -2.64 -8.64 0.17
CA ARG A 48 -3.97 -8.39 -0.45
C ARG A 48 -3.96 -7.26 -1.46
N TYR A 49 -3.05 -6.29 -1.33
CA TYR A 49 -3.06 -5.04 -2.08
C TYR A 49 -1.76 -4.74 -2.82
N GLU A 50 -0.79 -5.66 -2.78
CA GLU A 50 0.35 -5.65 -3.71
C GLU A 50 0.22 -6.81 -4.70
N ASP A 51 -0.04 -6.47 -5.95
CA ASP A 51 -0.10 -7.39 -7.09
C ASP A 51 0.57 -6.73 -8.31
N ARG A 52 0.40 -7.31 -9.52
CA ARG A 52 1.01 -6.77 -10.74
C ARG A 52 0.53 -5.35 -11.10
N TYR A 53 -0.65 -4.98 -10.65
CA TYR A 53 -1.41 -3.79 -11.02
C TYR A 53 -1.74 -2.89 -9.83
N THR A 54 -1.77 -3.44 -8.62
CA THR A 54 -2.05 -2.74 -7.37
C THR A 54 -0.77 -2.62 -6.54
N ARG A 55 -0.48 -1.44 -6.01
CA ARG A 55 0.63 -1.23 -5.07
C ARG A 55 0.19 -0.40 -3.88
N VAL A 56 0.72 -0.69 -2.70
CA VAL A 56 0.55 0.17 -1.53
C VAL A 56 1.57 1.32 -1.62
N THR A 57 1.10 2.56 -1.60
CA THR A 57 1.95 3.75 -1.76
C THR A 57 2.24 4.48 -0.47
N ARG A 58 1.34 4.36 0.52
CA ARG A 58 1.54 4.91 1.85
C ARG A 58 0.96 3.95 2.88
N MET A 59 1.67 3.83 3.99
CA MET A 59 1.21 3.08 5.15
C MET A 59 1.41 3.91 6.40
N SER A 60 0.36 4.08 7.18
CA SER A 60 0.40 4.85 8.42
C SER A 60 1.02 4.01 9.55
N PRO A 61 1.42 4.66 10.66
CA PRO A 61 1.75 3.94 11.89
C PRO A 61 0.60 3.03 12.35
N CYS A 62 0.94 1.96 13.08
CA CYS A 62 -0.06 1.08 13.68
C CYS A 62 -0.69 1.77 14.90
N ASP A 63 -2.01 1.82 14.94
CA ASP A 63 -2.76 2.25 16.12
C ASP A 63 -3.27 1.00 16.86
N CYS A 64 -2.75 0.73 18.05
CA CYS A 64 -2.94 -0.52 18.75
C CYS A 64 -3.69 -0.35 20.07
N SER A 65 -4.79 -1.08 20.21
CA SER A 65 -5.61 -1.10 21.44
C SER A 65 -5.48 -2.44 22.17
N PRO A 66 -5.28 -2.44 23.50
CA PRO A 66 -5.22 -3.67 24.29
C PRO A 66 -6.61 -4.31 24.41
N ARG A 67 -6.67 -5.63 24.24
CA ARG A 67 -7.87 -6.43 24.55
C ARG A 67 -7.81 -6.90 25.99
N ARG A 68 -8.83 -6.58 26.76
CA ARG A 68 -8.93 -6.92 28.18
C ARG A 68 -10.08 -7.91 28.42
N ASN A 69 -9.87 -8.84 29.34
CA ASN A 69 -10.94 -9.72 29.81
C ASN A 69 -11.78 -9.03 30.91
N SER A 70 -12.80 -9.73 31.42
CA SER A 70 -13.67 -9.21 32.49
C SER A 70 -12.94 -8.86 33.80
N ALA A 71 -11.75 -9.44 34.03
CA ALA A 71 -10.89 -9.13 35.16
C ALA A 71 -9.89 -7.98 34.88
N GLY A 72 -10.00 -7.29 33.73
CA GLY A 72 -9.14 -6.17 33.34
C GLY A 72 -7.74 -6.56 32.85
N ARG A 73 -7.43 -7.87 32.75
CA ARG A 73 -6.13 -8.38 32.29
C ARG A 73 -6.04 -8.32 30.78
N VAL A 74 -4.92 -7.83 30.27
CA VAL A 74 -4.62 -7.80 28.83
C VAL A 74 -4.30 -9.22 28.37
N TYR A 75 -5.02 -9.72 27.36
CA TYR A 75 -4.78 -11.04 26.76
C TYR A 75 -4.35 -10.96 25.29
N GLY A 76 -4.27 -9.75 24.73
CA GLY A 76 -3.81 -9.52 23.37
C GLY A 76 -4.03 -8.07 22.95
N TYR A 77 -3.77 -7.80 21.68
CA TYR A 77 -3.90 -6.48 21.07
C TYR A 77 -4.65 -6.59 19.74
N VAL A 78 -5.31 -5.50 19.35
CA VAL A 78 -5.78 -5.27 17.98
C VAL A 78 -5.09 -4.02 17.48
N CYS A 79 -4.45 -4.10 16.32
CA CYS A 79 -3.86 -2.95 15.66
C CYS A 79 -4.60 -2.64 14.37
N GLU A 80 -4.89 -1.36 14.16
CA GLU A 80 -5.42 -0.81 12.92
C GLU A 80 -4.32 -0.06 12.17
N ILE A 81 -4.30 -0.22 10.85
CA ILE A 81 -3.39 0.48 9.95
C ILE A 81 -4.19 1.11 8.83
N LYS A 82 -4.03 2.42 8.66
CA LYS A 82 -4.52 3.16 7.50
C LYS A 82 -3.47 3.11 6.39
N PHE A 83 -3.86 2.79 5.17
CA PHE A 83 -2.96 2.73 4.02
C PHE A 83 -3.65 3.25 2.76
N THR A 84 -2.85 3.77 1.85
CA THR A 84 -3.28 4.18 0.51
C THR A 84 -2.70 3.20 -0.49
N TYR A 85 -3.53 2.76 -1.44
CA TYR A 85 -3.09 1.94 -2.57
C TYR A 85 -3.39 2.65 -3.88
N GLU A 86 -2.60 2.33 -4.91
CA GLU A 86 -2.81 2.73 -6.29
C GLU A 86 -3.02 1.48 -7.14
N ARG A 87 -4.05 1.47 -7.97
CA ARG A 87 -4.34 0.40 -8.93
C ARG A 87 -4.29 0.95 -10.35
N ARG A 88 -3.55 0.27 -11.23
CA ARG A 88 -3.51 0.53 -12.67
C ARG A 88 -4.44 -0.47 -13.35
N GLU A 89 -5.41 0.00 -14.13
CA GLU A 89 -6.31 -0.87 -14.90
C GLU A 89 -5.81 -1.12 -16.32
#